data_AF-A0A5N3VUZ3-F1
#
_entry.id   AF-A0A5N3VUZ3-F1
#
_cell.length_a   1.000
_cell.length_b   1.000
_cell.length_c   1.000
_cell.angle_alpha   90.00
_cell.angle_beta   90.00
_cell.angle_gamma   90.00
#
_symmetry.space_group_name_H-M   'P 1'
#
loop_
_entity.id
_entity.type
_entity.pdbx_description
1 polymer ?
#
loop_
_entity_poly.entity_id
_entity_poly.type
_entity_poly.pdbx_seq_one_letter_code
_entity_poly.pdbx_strand_id
1 'polypeptide(L)'
;VLIYDRFGQDIISPLLSVKELRDMGITLHLLLHSDRDPIPDVPAVYFVMPTEENIDRMCQDLRNQLYESYYLNFISAISRSKLEDIANAALAASAVTQVAKVRDFGKINQTKGTC
;
A
#
# COMPACT_ATOMS: atom_id res chain seq x y z
N VAL A 1 2.68 -9.00 5.56
CA VAL A 1 3.22 -7.80 6.26
C VAL A 1 2.33 -6.59 5.96
N LEU A 2 2.06 -5.73 6.93
CA LEU A 2 1.39 -4.44 6.71
C LEU A 2 2.43 -3.33 6.62
N ILE A 3 2.37 -2.52 5.57
CA ILE A 3 3.23 -1.36 5.36
C ILE A 3 2.34 -0.12 5.35
N TYR A 4 2.64 0.87 6.21
CA TYR A 4 1.90 2.14 6.23
C TYR A 4 2.86 3.32 6.32
N ASP A 5 2.41 4.50 5.91
CA ASP A 5 3.11 5.76 6.18
C ASP A 5 2.64 6.33 7.54
N ARG A 6 3.19 7.49 7.94
CA ARG A 6 2.78 8.12 9.22
C ARG A 6 1.28 8.40 9.26
N PHE A 7 0.70 8.84 8.16
CA PHE A 7 -0.73 9.13 8.10
C PHE A 7 -1.59 7.86 8.26
N GLY A 8 -1.21 6.77 7.58
CA GLY A 8 -1.85 5.47 7.74
C GLY A 8 -1.70 4.92 9.16
N GLN A 9 -0.53 5.13 9.79
CA GLN A 9 -0.30 4.77 11.19
C GLN A 9 -1.26 5.52 12.13
N ASP A 10 -1.42 6.83 11.93
CA ASP A 10 -2.30 7.67 12.76
C ASP A 10 -3.78 7.27 12.62
N ILE A 11 -4.18 6.70 11.48
CA ILE A 11 -5.52 6.14 11.26
C ILE A 11 -5.66 4.76 11.91
N ILE A 12 -4.69 3.86 11.73
CA ILE A 12 -4.81 2.46 12.18
C ILE A 12 -4.61 2.32 13.69
N SER A 13 -3.63 3.01 14.27
CA SER A 13 -3.26 2.88 15.69
C SER A 13 -4.41 3.09 16.68
N PRO A 14 -5.34 4.06 16.49
CA PRO A 14 -6.49 4.21 17.39
C PRO A 14 -7.64 3.24 17.08
N LEU A 15 -7.69 2.66 15.87
CA LEU A 15 -8.80 1.81 15.44
C LEU A 15 -8.55 0.32 15.71
N LEU A 16 -7.28 -0.11 15.69
CA LEU A 16 -6.88 -1.50 15.81
C LEU A 16 -5.73 -1.65 16.78
N SER A 17 -5.95 -2.47 17.81
CA SER A 17 -4.89 -2.95 18.68
C SER A 17 -3.96 -3.92 17.96
N VAL A 18 -2.76 -4.12 18.51
CA VAL A 18 -1.81 -5.13 18.02
C VAL A 18 -2.43 -6.54 18.00
N LYS A 19 -3.34 -6.82 18.93
CA LYS A 19 -4.07 -8.08 18.98
C LYS A 19 -4.98 -8.25 17.77
N GLU A 20 -5.78 -7.24 17.44
CA GLU A 20 -6.70 -7.29 16.30
C GLU A 20 -5.96 -7.43 14.96
N LEU A 21 -4.82 -6.75 14.80
CA LEU A 21 -3.96 -6.94 13.63
C LEU A 21 -3.51 -8.40 13.49
N ARG A 22 -3.10 -9.04 14.60
CA ARG A 22 -2.69 -10.46 14.62
C ARG A 22 -3.86 -11.39 14.34
N ASP A 23 -5.03 -11.13 14.91
CA ASP A 23 -6.26 -11.90 14.68
C ASP A 23 -6.70 -11.81 13.21
N MET A 24 -6.37 -10.71 12.52
CA MET A 24 -6.53 -10.54 11.07
C MET A 24 -5.41 -11.18 10.23
N GLY A 25 -4.45 -11.87 10.84
CA GLY A 25 -3.32 -12.51 10.16
C GLY A 25 -2.15 -11.57 9.82
N ILE A 26 -2.15 -10.33 10.31
CA ILE A 26 -1.02 -9.40 10.15
C ILE A 26 0.01 -9.68 11.24
N THR A 27 1.09 -10.34 10.86
CA THR A 27 2.17 -10.75 11.77
C THR A 27 3.23 -9.68 12.01
N LEU A 28 3.37 -8.75 11.07
CA LEU A 28 4.38 -7.67 11.08
C LEU A 28 3.78 -6.39 10.48
N HIS A 29 4.05 -5.25 11.11
CA HIS A 29 3.72 -3.92 10.59
C HIS A 29 4.95 -3.02 10.58
N LEU A 30 5.20 -2.31 9.48
CA LEU A 30 6.41 -1.50 9.26
C LEU A 30 6.04 -0.14 8.66
N LEU A 31 6.85 0.87 8.96
CA LEU A 31 6.74 2.17 8.31
C LEU A 31 7.32 2.11 6.89
N LEU A 32 6.64 2.72 5.91
CA LEU A 32 7.09 2.77 4.52
C LEU A 32 8.52 3.31 4.37
N HIS A 33 8.84 4.35 5.15
CA HIS A 33 10.14 5.04 5.13
C HIS A 33 11.15 4.51 6.13
N SER A 34 10.90 3.33 6.72
CA SER A 34 11.91 2.62 7.50
C SER A 34 12.81 1.77 6.59
N ASP A 35 13.99 1.43 7.11
CA ASP A 35 14.83 0.38 6.54
C ASP A 35 14.12 -0.97 6.73
N ARG A 36 13.97 -1.71 5.63
CA ARG A 36 13.16 -2.93 5.58
C ARG A 36 13.95 -4.01 4.83
N ASP A 37 14.11 -5.17 5.46
CA ASP A 37 14.73 -6.33 4.85
C ASP A 37 13.77 -7.02 3.87
N PRO A 38 14.27 -7.65 2.79
CA PRO A 38 13.46 -8.46 1.90
C PRO A 38 12.87 -9.68 2.62
N ILE A 39 11.58 -9.92 2.41
CA ILE A 39 10.82 -11.09 2.87
C ILE A 39 10.06 -11.68 1.65
N PRO A 40 10.78 -12.36 0.73
CA PRO A 40 10.27 -12.70 -0.60
C PRO A 40 9.12 -13.71 -0.61
N ASP A 41 8.91 -14.47 0.47
CA ASP A 41 7.85 -15.49 0.59
C ASP A 41 6.60 -15.01 1.33
N VAL A 42 6.48 -13.70 1.56
CA VAL A 42 5.36 -13.13 2.34
C VAL A 42 4.67 -12.00 1.56
N PRO A 43 3.33 -12.01 1.47
CA PRO A 43 2.58 -10.92 0.85
C PRO A 43 2.63 -9.64 1.70
N ALA A 44 2.75 -8.49 1.04
CA ALA A 44 2.71 -7.17 1.66
C ALA A 44 1.46 -6.37 1.28
N VAL A 45 0.84 -5.78 2.29
CA VAL A 45 -0.31 -4.88 2.15
C VAL A 45 0.15 -3.46 2.47
N TYR A 46 0.06 -2.56 1.50
CA TYR A 46 0.38 -1.15 1.64
C TYR A 46 -0.90 -0.38 1.96
N PHE A 47 -0.86 0.48 2.98
CA PHE A 47 -1.90 1.41 3.38
C PHE A 47 -1.29 2.80 3.58
N VAL A 48 -1.24 3.59 2.51
CA VAL A 48 -0.41 4.81 2.45
C VAL A 48 -1.13 5.95 1.71
N MET A 49 -0.70 7.19 1.94
CA MET A 49 -1.11 8.31 1.08
C MET A 49 -0.44 8.23 -0.30
N PRO A 50 -1.11 8.64 -1.39
CA PRO A 50 -0.51 8.67 -2.73
C PRO A 50 0.37 9.92 -2.94
N THR A 51 1.31 10.22 -2.04
CA THR A 51 2.30 11.31 -2.22
C THR A 51 3.42 10.85 -3.15
N GLU A 52 4.10 11.78 -3.81
CA GLU A 52 5.21 11.45 -4.73
C GLU A 52 6.29 10.61 -4.02
N GLU A 53 6.71 11.05 -2.83
CA GLU A 53 7.66 10.32 -1.99
C GLU A 53 7.23 8.88 -1.69
N ASN A 54 5.95 8.65 -1.41
CA ASN A 54 5.45 7.31 -1.11
C ASN A 54 5.44 6.44 -2.36
N ILE A 55 5.02 7.00 -3.51
CA ILE A 55 5.01 6.31 -4.80
C ILE A 55 6.43 5.90 -5.18
N ASP A 56 7.40 6.81 -5.06
CA ASP A 56 8.80 6.52 -5.36
C ASP A 56 9.35 5.39 -4.49
N ARG A 57 9.05 5.43 -3.18
CA ARG A 57 9.47 4.37 -2.25
C ARG A 57 8.84 3.03 -2.60
N MET A 58 7.56 3.00 -2.96
CA MET A 58 6.87 1.78 -3.39
C MET A 58 7.43 1.23 -4.70
N CYS A 59 7.72 2.10 -5.67
CA CYS A 59 8.37 1.70 -6.93
C CYS A 59 9.76 1.12 -6.69
N GLN A 60 10.50 1.63 -5.70
CA GLN A 60 11.78 1.05 -5.29
C GLN A 60 11.59 -0.33 -4.66
N ASP A 61 10.58 -0.51 -3.79
CA ASP A 61 10.29 -1.81 -3.19
C ASP A 61 9.95 -2.88 -4.25
N LEU A 62 9.15 -2.50 -5.27
CA LEU A 62 8.82 -3.37 -6.40
C LEU A 62 10.07 -3.80 -7.16
N ARG A 63 10.95 -2.85 -7.50
CA ARG A 63 12.23 -3.14 -8.20
C ARG A 63 13.14 -4.04 -7.38
N ASN A 64 13.16 -3.87 -6.06
CA ASN A 64 13.98 -4.65 -5.14
C ASN A 64 13.33 -6.00 -4.78
N GLN A 65 12.10 -6.27 -5.21
CA GLN A 65 11.36 -7.50 -4.94
C GLN A 65 11.34 -7.87 -3.45
N LEU A 66 11.06 -6.88 -2.58
CA LEU A 66 11.05 -7.08 -1.13
C LEU A 66 10.02 -8.11 -0.65
N TYR A 67 8.94 -8.33 -1.39
CA TYR A 67 7.83 -9.19 -0.97
C TYR A 67 7.32 -10.05 -2.13
N GLU A 68 6.59 -11.13 -1.78
CA GLU A 68 5.99 -12.07 -2.74
C GLU A 68 4.91 -11.40 -3.60
N SER A 69 4.10 -10.56 -2.97
CA SER A 69 3.03 -9.81 -3.61
C SER A 69 2.73 -8.48 -2.93
N TYR A 70 2.17 -7.53 -3.69
CA TYR A 70 1.97 -6.14 -3.29
C TYR A 70 0.49 -5.74 -3.44
N TYR A 71 -0.20 -5.57 -2.33
CA TYR A 71 -1.59 -5.08 -2.29
C TYR A 71 -1.59 -3.59 -1.95
N LEU A 72 -1.98 -2.74 -2.89
CA LEU A 72 -1.84 -1.29 -2.75
C LEU A 72 -3.18 -0.65 -2.35
N ASN A 73 -3.25 -0.06 -1.16
CA ASN A 73 -4.44 0.65 -0.69
C ASN A 73 -4.08 2.11 -0.44
N PHE A 74 -4.61 3.01 -1.26
CA PHE A 74 -4.38 4.43 -1.11
C PHE A 74 -5.46 5.07 -0.24
N ILE A 75 -5.02 5.87 0.73
CA ILE A 75 -5.91 6.52 1.69
C ILE A 75 -6.76 7.62 1.01
N SER A 76 -6.24 8.22 -0.07
CA SER A 76 -6.95 9.20 -0.90
C SER A 76 -6.86 8.86 -2.39
N ALA A 77 -7.56 9.65 -3.20
CA ALA A 77 -7.59 9.47 -4.65
C ALA A 77 -6.18 9.59 -5.25
N ILE A 78 -5.77 8.54 -5.96
CA ILE A 78 -4.51 8.51 -6.70
C ILE A 78 -4.72 9.03 -8.12
N SER A 79 -3.78 9.87 -8.59
CA SER A 79 -3.82 10.37 -9.96
C SER A 79 -3.44 9.28 -10.96
N ARG A 80 -3.94 9.42 -12.19
CA ARG A 80 -3.58 8.50 -13.28
C ARG A 80 -2.07 8.45 -13.53
N SER A 81 -1.40 9.59 -13.49
CA SER A 81 0.07 9.66 -13.65
C SER A 81 0.79 8.77 -12.64
N LYS A 82 0.42 8.83 -11.35
CA LYS A 82 1.03 8.02 -10.29
C LYS A 82 0.76 6.53 -10.44
N LEU A 83 -0.42 6.18 -10.96
CA LEU A 83 -0.72 4.79 -11.32
C LEU A 83 0.15 4.28 -12.47
N GLU A 84 0.37 5.14 -13.48
CA GLU A 84 1.26 4.82 -14.60
C GLU A 84 2.71 4.64 -14.12
N ASP A 85 3.18 5.46 -13.18
CA ASP A 85 4.51 5.30 -12.56
C ASP A 85 4.67 3.94 -11.86
N ILE A 86 3.67 3.53 -11.06
CA ILE A 86 3.66 2.22 -10.40
C ILE A 86 3.61 1.10 -11.44
N ALA A 87 2.76 1.22 -12.46
CA ALA A 87 2.63 0.20 -13.50
C ALA A 87 3.94 0.00 -14.26
N ASN A 88 4.61 1.10 -14.62
CA ASN A 88 5.91 1.06 -15.27
C ASN A 88 6.98 0.42 -14.38
N ALA A 89 6.99 0.73 -13.08
CA ALA A 89 7.90 0.09 -12.12
C ALA A 89 7.62 -1.41 -11.96
N ALA A 90 6.35 -1.81 -11.89
CA ALA A 90 5.94 -3.21 -11.79
C ALA A 90 6.29 -4.00 -13.06
N LEU A 91 6.12 -3.40 -14.25
CA LEU A 91 6.53 -3.99 -15.52
C LEU A 91 8.05 -4.20 -15.56
N ALA A 92 8.82 -3.17 -15.20
CA ALA A 92 10.28 -3.26 -15.14
C ALA A 92 10.77 -4.34 -14.15
N ALA A 93 10.03 -4.53 -13.05
CA ALA A 93 10.35 -5.53 -12.03
C ALA A 93 9.79 -6.94 -12.33
N SER A 94 9.08 -7.12 -13.45
CA SER A 94 8.29 -8.35 -13.73
C SER A 94 7.31 -8.71 -12.60
N ALA A 95 6.84 -7.72 -11.84
CA ALA A 95 5.97 -7.84 -10.68
C ALA A 95 4.49 -7.51 -10.99
N VAL A 96 4.10 -7.46 -12.26
CA VAL A 96 2.73 -7.11 -12.68
C VAL A 96 1.69 -8.07 -12.10
N THR A 97 2.02 -9.37 -12.02
CA THR A 97 1.16 -10.40 -11.41
C THR A 97 1.02 -10.25 -9.89
N GLN A 98 1.88 -9.44 -9.28
CA GLN A 98 1.99 -9.25 -7.84
C GLN A 98 1.20 -8.03 -7.35
N VAL A 99 0.81 -7.10 -8.24
CA VAL A 99 -0.06 -5.95 -7.91
C VAL A 99 -1.52 -6.43 -7.88
N ALA A 100 -1.92 -7.00 -6.76
CA ALA A 100 -3.15 -7.80 -6.69
C ALA A 100 -4.44 -6.98 -6.51
N LYS A 101 -4.38 -5.76 -5.95
CA LYS A 101 -5.55 -4.90 -5.77
C LYS A 101 -5.16 -3.45 -5.52
N VAL A 102 -5.82 -2.52 -6.22
CA VAL A 102 -5.78 -1.09 -5.95
C VAL A 102 -7.14 -0.66 -5.39
N ARG A 103 -7.17 -0.08 -4.17
CA ARG A 103 -8.37 0.55 -3.61
C ARG A 103 -8.14 2.03 -3.38
N ASP A 104 -9.14 2.83 -3.76
CA ASP A 104 -9.22 4.27 -3.52
C ASP A 104 -10.41 4.53 -2.59
N PHE A 105 -10.14 5.02 -1.38
CA PHE A 105 -11.18 5.38 -0.40
C PHE A 105 -11.75 6.79 -0.61
N GLY A 106 -11.25 7.57 -1.59
CA GLY A 106 -11.65 8.96 -1.84
C GLY A 106 -12.99 9.14 -2.57
N LYS A 107 -13.64 8.08 -3.07
CA LYS A 107 -14.89 8.19 -3.86
C LYS A 107 -16.20 7.94 -3.09
N ILE A 108 -16.18 7.84 -1.77
CA ILE A 108 -17.40 7.51 -0.99
C ILE A 108 -18.41 8.66 -0.85
N ASN A 109 -18.15 9.85 -1.42
CA ASN A 109 -18.99 11.05 -1.24
C ASN A 109 -19.66 11.60 -2.52
N GLN A 110 -19.83 10.84 -3.60
CA GLN A 110 -20.55 11.34 -4.81
C GLN A 110 -21.66 10.44 -5.38
N THR A 111 -22.37 9.68 -4.54
CA THR A 111 -23.63 9.02 -4.96
C THR A 111 -24.70 9.10 -3.85
N LYS A 112 -25.04 10.33 -3.45
CA LYS A 112 -26.40 10.65 -2.96
C LYS A 112 -26.78 12.01 -3.52
N GLY A 113 -27.58 12.00 -4.59
CA GLY A 113 -28.05 13.24 -5.20
C GLY A 113 -28.71 13.05 -6.55
N THR A 114 -29.81 12.31 -6.61
CA THR A 114 -30.90 12.61 -7.57
C THR A 114 -32.19 12.06 -6.99
N CYS A 115 -33.03 12.96 -6.46
CA CYS A 115 -34.47 12.75 -6.35
C CYS A 115 -35.11 12.98 -7.72
#